data_AF-A0A1A8QC96-F1
#
_entry.id   AF-A0A1A8QC96-F1
#
_cell.length_a   1.000
_cell.length_b   1.000
_cell.length_c   1.000
_cell.angle_alpha   90.00
_cell.angle_beta   90.00
_cell.angle_gamma   90.00
#
_symmetry.space_group_name_H-M   'P 1'
#
loop_
_entity.id
_entity.type
_entity.pdbx_description
1 polymer ?
#
loop_
_entity_poly.entity_id
_entity_poly.type
_entity_poly.pdbx_seq_one_letter_code
_entity_poly.pdbx_strand_id
1 'polypeptide(L)' 'DPLVPEIARIYKTDPVRYNKTAQDWTQKYAM' A
#
# COMPACT_ATOMS: atom_id res chain seq x y z
N ASP A 1 11.10 13.04 -2.55
CA ASP A 1 11.17 11.59 -2.75
C ASP A 1 9.99 10.86 -2.13
N PRO A 2 9.14 10.20 -2.94
CA PRO A 2 8.22 9.22 -2.39
C PRO A 2 9.06 8.04 -1.90
N LEU A 3 9.12 7.85 -0.59
CA LEU A 3 10.03 6.91 0.11
C LEU A 3 9.97 5.45 -0.40
N VAL A 4 8.94 5.07 -1.17
CA VAL A 4 8.87 3.76 -1.86
C VAL A 4 8.21 3.92 -3.25
N PRO A 5 8.99 3.96 -4.35
CA PRO A 5 8.44 4.13 -5.70
C PRO A 5 7.57 2.95 -6.15
N GLU A 6 7.81 1.76 -5.60
CA GLU A 6 7.04 0.56 -5.93
C GLU A 6 5.60 0.64 -5.43
N ILE A 7 5.38 1.12 -4.20
CA ILE A 7 4.05 1.31 -3.64
C ILE A 7 3.29 2.40 -4.41
N ALA A 8 3.98 3.48 -4.79
CA ALA A 8 3.38 4.55 -5.59
C ALA A 8 2.97 4.07 -7.00
N ARG A 9 3.77 3.16 -7.61
CA ARG A 9 3.41 2.53 -8.88
C ARG A 9 2.17 1.66 -8.72
N ILE A 10 2.14 0.79 -7.72
CA ILE A 10 1.00 -0.11 -7.44
C ILE A 10 -0.25 0.71 -7.14
N TYR A 11 -0.16 1.79 -6.35
CA TYR A 11 -1.29 2.68 -6.09
C TYR A 11 -1.89 3.27 -7.38
N LYS A 12 -1.05 3.62 -8.36
CA LYS A 12 -1.49 4.18 -9.65
C LYS A 12 -1.99 3.13 -10.63
N THR A 13 -1.44 1.91 -10.62
CA THR A 13 -1.79 0.86 -11.60
C THR A 13 -2.86 -0.11 -11.09
N ASP A 14 -2.91 -0.35 -9.78
CA ASP A 14 -3.81 -1.32 -9.15
C ASP A 14 -4.17 -0.88 -7.70
N PRO A 15 -5.18 -0.01 -7.57
CA PRO A 15 -5.60 0.53 -6.27
C PRO A 15 -6.25 -0.53 -5.37
N VAL A 16 -6.81 -1.60 -5.94
CA VAL A 16 -7.46 -2.68 -5.17
C VAL A 16 -6.42 -3.47 -4.41
N ARG A 17 -5.32 -3.83 -5.08
CA ARG A 17 -4.19 -4.53 -4.44
C ARG A 17 -3.53 -3.65 -3.39
N TYR A 18 -3.33 -2.36 -3.68
CA TYR A 18 -2.80 -1.39 -2.71
C TYR A 18 -3.65 -1.35 -1.44
N ASN A 19 -4.97 -1.18 -1.56
CA ASN A 19 -5.86 -1.08 -0.41
C ASN A 19 -5.86 -2.36 0.44
N LYS A 20 -5.81 -3.54 -0.19
CA LYS A 20 -5.72 -4.81 0.54
C LYS A 20 -4.42 -4.92 1.34
N THR A 21 -3.29 -4.55 0.73
CA THR A 21 -1.99 -4.51 1.43
C THR A 21 -1.99 -3.47 2.54
N ALA A 22 -2.55 -2.28 2.32
CA ALA A 22 -2.63 -1.23 3.33
C ALA A 22 -3.48 -1.66 4.55
N GLN A 23 -4.60 -2.36 4.33
CA GLN A 23 -5.42 -2.91 5.41
C GLN A 23 -4.68 -3.97 6.22
N ASP A 24 -4.00 -4.91 5.57
CA ASP A 24 -3.22 -5.96 6.24
C ASP A 24 -2.12 -5.37 7.12
N TRP A 25 -1.39 -4.37 6.61
CA TRP A 25 -0.38 -3.66 7.38
C TRP A 25 -0.97 -2.89 8.56
N THR A 26 -2.11 -2.23 8.36
CA THR A 26 -2.81 -1.53 9.45
C THR A 26 -3.25 -2.50 10.52
N GLN A 27 -3.81 -3.65 10.14
CA GLN A 27 -4.22 -4.70 11.07
C GLN A 27 -3.03 -5.31 11.83
N LYS A 28 -1.88 -5.48 11.16
CA LYS A 28 -0.72 -6.16 11.73
C LYS A 28 0.15 -5.27 12.61
N TYR A 29 0.25 -3.99 12.29
CA TYR A 29 1.20 -3.06 12.93
C TYR A 29 0.54 -1.89 13.66
N ALA A 30 -0.76 -1.64 13.44
CA ALA A 30 -1.47 -0.50 14.01
C ALA A 30 -2.75 -0.89 14.77
N MET A 31 -2.97 -2.18 15.06
CA MET A 31 -3.95 -2.66 16.05
C MET A 31 -3.26 -3.03 17.36
#